data_AF-A0A4Q2WVS0-F1
#
_entry.id   AF-A0A4Q2WVS0-F1
#
_cell.length_a   1.000
_cell.length_b   1.000
_cell.length_c   1.000
_cell.angle_alpha   90.00
_cell.angle_beta   90.00
_cell.angle_gamma   90.00
#
_symmetry.space_group_name_H-M   'P 1'
#
loop_
_entity.id
_entity.type
_entity.pdbx_description
1 polymer ?
#
loop_
_entity_poly.entity_id
_entity_poly.type
_entity_poly.pdbx_seq_one_letter_code
_entity_poly.pdbx_strand_id
1 'polypeptide(L)'
;MPRRALASAATADDETAEHRIRSSRCAWCAPCSNLSRLASATSNERVQDSTMGYFANAGQILVNFAFGALVALVVLRVLLQLVRANFYNPVCQFLYKVTNPVLMPLRKVIPAWRTLDVAGVLLAWLLTALKLVLLYALAGQRVGIAGLAVMAFADLLDFVLMLYLGLILVQVLLSFISVERSNPIVPLVYQLTEPVLGPIRRRLPSLGGIDFSPMLALLAILLARVLLVQPILDLGHGLALAS
;
A
#
# COMPACT_ATOMS: atom_id res chain seq x y z
N MET A 1 65.39 -15.60 9.29
CA MET A 1 65.90 -16.99 9.21
C MET A 1 66.44 -17.37 10.59
N PRO A 2 66.21 -18.58 11.14
CA PRO A 2 66.53 -19.85 10.48
C PRO A 2 65.46 -20.98 10.55
N ARG A 3 65.70 -22.00 9.72
CA ARG A 3 65.11 -23.35 9.64
C ARG A 3 65.63 -24.26 10.77
N ARG A 4 64.84 -25.28 11.14
CA ARG A 4 65.19 -26.71 11.44
C ARG A 4 63.89 -27.38 11.95
N ALA A 5 63.29 -28.43 11.38
CA ALA A 5 63.73 -29.72 10.84
C ALA A 5 64.38 -30.64 11.89
N LEU A 6 63.55 -31.52 12.48
CA LEU A 6 63.82 -32.82 13.12
C LEU A 6 62.46 -33.56 13.03
N ALA A 7 62.19 -34.54 12.15
CA ALA A 7 62.81 -35.84 11.90
C ALA A 7 62.73 -36.82 13.09
N SER A 8 62.26 -38.04 12.76
CA SER A 8 62.45 -39.32 13.45
C SER A 8 61.34 -39.82 14.39
N ALA A 9 60.50 -40.72 13.89
CA ALA A 9 60.42 -42.14 14.28
C ALA A 9 59.05 -42.70 13.77
N ALA A 10 58.97 -43.64 12.81
CA ALA A 10 59.33 -45.06 12.92
C ALA A 10 58.66 -45.67 14.17
N THR A 11 57.84 -46.71 14.17
CA THR A 11 57.36 -47.75 13.24
C THR A 11 56.37 -48.53 14.09
N ALA A 12 55.21 -48.93 13.59
CA ALA A 12 54.50 -50.16 13.98
C ALA A 12 53.06 -50.14 13.45
N ASP A 13 52.65 -51.30 12.96
CA ASP A 13 51.26 -51.78 12.85
C ASP A 13 50.44 -51.33 11.63
N ASP A 14 51.00 -51.61 10.45
CA ASP A 14 50.33 -51.58 9.14
C ASP A 14 49.77 -52.96 8.73
N GLU A 15 49.03 -53.65 9.61
CA GLU A 15 48.43 -54.95 9.24
C GLU A 15 47.08 -55.30 9.90
N THR A 16 46.46 -54.40 10.68
CA THR A 16 45.17 -54.71 11.36
C THR A 16 44.00 -53.78 11.03
N ALA A 17 44.17 -52.84 10.09
CA ALA A 17 43.11 -51.90 9.72
C ALA A 17 42.27 -52.30 8.49
N GLU A 18 42.70 -53.25 7.66
CA GLU A 18 41.94 -53.66 6.46
C GLU A 18 40.76 -54.60 6.76
N HIS A 19 40.73 -55.27 7.91
CA HIS A 19 39.63 -56.18 8.27
C HIS A 19 38.38 -55.50 8.83
N ARG A 20 38.39 -54.16 8.99
CA ARG A 20 37.22 -53.37 9.43
C ARG A 20 36.53 -52.61 8.28
N ILE A 21 36.79 -52.95 7.02
CA ILE A 21 36.15 -52.33 5.84
C ILE A 21 35.23 -53.33 5.10
N ARG A 22 34.70 -54.35 5.81
CA ARG A 22 33.80 -55.35 5.19
C ARG A 22 32.49 -55.61 5.95
N SER A 23 31.98 -54.63 6.69
CA SER A 23 30.67 -54.76 7.36
C SER A 23 29.84 -53.49 7.51
N SER A 24 30.30 -52.32 7.05
CA SER A 24 29.45 -51.14 6.88
C SER A 24 28.60 -51.32 5.62
N ARG A 25 27.60 -52.19 5.74
CA ARG A 25 26.47 -52.31 4.81
C ARG A 25 25.96 -50.89 4.54
N CYS A 26 25.89 -50.54 3.27
CA CYS A 26 25.37 -49.29 2.76
C CYS A 26 24.00 -48.96 3.38
N ALA A 27 24.00 -48.15 4.45
CA ALA A 27 22.80 -47.52 5.00
C ALA A 27 22.31 -46.34 4.13
N TRP A 28 23.02 -46.05 3.03
CA TRP A 28 22.77 -44.91 2.13
C TRP A 28 22.05 -45.29 0.83
N CYS A 29 21.71 -46.56 0.62
CA CYS A 29 20.85 -46.96 -0.51
C CYS A 29 19.38 -46.92 -0.08
N ALA A 30 18.82 -45.71 0.07
CA ALA A 30 17.37 -45.55 0.01
C ALA A 30 16.87 -46.04 -1.37
N PRO A 31 15.72 -46.72 -1.49
CA PRO A 31 15.19 -47.16 -2.78
C PRO A 31 15.04 -45.99 -3.75
N CYS A 32 15.85 -45.97 -4.81
CA CYS A 32 15.88 -44.89 -5.82
C CYS A 32 14.52 -44.69 -6.53
N SER A 33 13.62 -45.66 -6.44
CA SER A 33 12.24 -45.58 -6.95
C SER A 33 11.30 -44.67 -6.16
N ASN A 34 11.65 -44.32 -4.91
CA ASN A 34 10.88 -43.37 -4.09
C ASN A 34 11.39 -41.93 -4.21
N LEU A 35 12.67 -41.71 -4.56
CA LEU A 35 13.21 -40.35 -4.70
C LEU A 35 12.60 -39.58 -5.87
N SER A 36 12.42 -40.24 -7.03
CA SER A 36 11.76 -39.63 -8.19
C SER A 36 10.29 -39.32 -7.92
N ARG A 37 9.62 -40.19 -7.16
CA ARG A 37 8.22 -40.04 -6.73
C ARG A 37 8.03 -38.92 -5.69
N LEU A 38 8.97 -38.77 -4.76
CA LEU A 38 9.00 -37.67 -3.79
C LEU A 38 9.39 -36.33 -4.45
N ALA A 39 10.31 -36.36 -5.42
CA ALA A 39 10.66 -35.19 -6.22
C ALA A 39 9.48 -34.74 -7.11
N SER A 40 8.73 -35.67 -7.71
CA SER A 40 7.56 -35.34 -8.53
C SER A 40 6.33 -34.92 -7.71
N ALA A 41 6.13 -35.50 -6.51
CA ALA A 41 5.09 -35.06 -5.58
C ALA A 41 5.35 -33.63 -5.09
N THR A 42 6.58 -33.33 -4.66
CA THR A 42 6.96 -31.98 -4.22
C THR A 42 7.03 -30.96 -5.36
N SER A 43 7.26 -31.37 -6.61
CA SER A 43 7.18 -30.45 -7.74
C SER A 43 5.74 -30.10 -8.10
N ASN A 44 4.82 -31.08 -8.03
CA ASN A 44 3.42 -30.88 -8.39
C ASN A 44 2.69 -30.00 -7.36
N GLU A 45 2.93 -30.21 -6.06
CA GLU A 45 2.36 -29.36 -4.99
C GLU A 45 2.93 -27.93 -5.03
N ARG A 46 4.23 -27.77 -5.31
CA ARG A 46 4.88 -26.45 -5.38
C ARG A 46 4.40 -25.61 -6.57
N VAL A 47 4.03 -26.24 -7.69
CA VAL A 47 3.43 -25.55 -8.85
C VAL A 47 1.95 -25.20 -8.61
N GLN A 48 1.20 -26.07 -7.94
CA GLN A 48 -0.21 -25.82 -7.61
C GLN A 48 -0.36 -24.62 -6.65
N ASP A 49 0.52 -24.51 -5.65
CA ASP A 49 0.53 -23.40 -4.68
C ASP A 49 0.88 -22.05 -5.34
N SER A 50 1.81 -22.06 -6.29
CA SER A 50 2.19 -20.88 -7.08
C SER A 50 1.01 -20.38 -7.93
N THR A 51 0.27 -21.31 -8.55
CA THR A 51 -0.82 -20.97 -9.49
C THR A 51 -2.03 -20.38 -8.77
N MET A 52 -2.39 -20.92 -7.60
CA MET A 52 -3.47 -20.40 -6.76
C MET A 52 -3.12 -19.02 -6.17
N GLY A 53 -1.84 -18.78 -5.86
CA GLY A 53 -1.35 -17.47 -5.46
C GLY A 53 -1.53 -16.39 -6.54
N TYR A 54 -1.27 -16.68 -7.82
CA TYR A 54 -1.42 -15.68 -8.89
C TYR A 54 -2.87 -15.21 -9.06
N PHE A 55 -3.85 -16.11 -8.98
CA PHE A 55 -5.27 -15.73 -9.09
C PHE A 55 -5.71 -14.85 -7.91
N ALA A 56 -5.29 -15.19 -6.68
CA ALA A 56 -5.58 -14.38 -5.51
C ALA A 56 -4.93 -12.99 -5.61
N ASN A 57 -3.65 -12.92 -6.01
CA ASN A 57 -2.93 -11.67 -6.23
C ASN A 57 -3.59 -10.81 -7.32
N ALA A 58 -3.98 -11.41 -8.45
CA ALA A 58 -4.68 -10.71 -9.52
C ALA A 58 -6.03 -10.17 -9.04
N GLY A 59 -6.79 -10.95 -8.26
CA GLY A 59 -8.04 -10.53 -7.64
C GLY A 59 -7.84 -9.33 -6.71
N GLN A 60 -6.81 -9.36 -5.86
CA GLN A 60 -6.46 -8.23 -4.98
C GLN A 60 -6.11 -6.97 -5.76
N ILE A 61 -5.34 -7.07 -6.85
CA ILE A 61 -5.01 -5.92 -7.71
C ILE A 61 -6.27 -5.30 -8.30
N LEU A 62 -7.17 -6.13 -8.84
CA LEU A 62 -8.42 -5.66 -9.43
C LEU A 62 -9.30 -4.94 -8.41
N VAL A 63 -9.43 -5.51 -7.21
CA VAL A 63 -10.17 -4.90 -6.10
C VAL A 63 -9.53 -3.58 -5.68
N ASN A 64 -8.21 -3.54 -5.48
CA ASN A 64 -7.50 -2.32 -5.09
C ASN A 64 -7.65 -1.20 -6.14
N PHE A 65 -7.56 -1.53 -7.43
CA PHE A 65 -7.72 -0.56 -8.50
C PHE A 65 -9.17 -0.04 -8.58
N ALA A 66 -10.15 -0.95 -8.61
CA ALA A 66 -11.56 -0.58 -8.75
C ALA A 66 -12.06 0.25 -7.57
N PHE A 67 -11.84 -0.22 -6.34
CA PHE A 67 -12.24 0.52 -5.14
C PHE A 67 -11.37 1.75 -4.91
N GLY A 68 -10.08 1.70 -5.21
CA GLY A 68 -9.20 2.87 -5.15
C GLY A 68 -9.69 4.00 -6.05
N ALA A 69 -10.11 3.69 -7.29
CA ALA A 69 -10.71 4.67 -8.19
C ALA A 69 -12.05 5.21 -7.66
N LEU A 70 -12.92 4.36 -7.12
CA LEU A 70 -14.19 4.79 -6.53
C LEU A 70 -14.00 5.71 -5.32
N VAL A 71 -13.10 5.34 -4.40
CA VAL A 71 -12.73 6.15 -3.24
C VAL A 71 -12.08 7.46 -3.70
N ALA A 72 -11.20 7.44 -4.71
CA ALA A 72 -10.61 8.64 -5.31
C ALA A 72 -11.68 9.63 -5.76
N LEU A 73 -12.69 9.15 -6.50
CA LEU A 73 -13.77 9.98 -7.03
C LEU A 73 -14.58 10.62 -5.89
N VAL A 74 -14.93 9.85 -4.85
CA VAL A 74 -15.68 10.35 -3.70
C VAL A 74 -14.85 11.33 -2.87
N VAL A 75 -13.60 10.99 -2.55
CA VAL A 75 -12.69 11.86 -1.79
C VAL A 75 -12.43 13.15 -2.55
N LEU A 76 -12.13 13.07 -3.84
CA LEU A 76 -11.87 14.26 -4.66
C LEU A 76 -13.10 15.18 -4.71
N ARG A 77 -14.31 14.62 -4.81
CA ARG A 77 -15.56 15.40 -4.71
C ARG A 77 -15.65 16.12 -3.37
N VAL A 78 -15.39 15.43 -2.25
CA VAL A 78 -15.41 16.03 -0.91
C VAL A 78 -14.37 17.15 -0.81
N LEU A 79 -13.16 16.95 -1.34
CA LEU A 79 -12.11 17.98 -1.36
C LEU A 79 -12.49 19.18 -2.22
N LEU A 80 -13.08 18.97 -3.40
CA LEU A 80 -13.55 20.05 -4.26
C LEU A 80 -14.66 20.87 -3.60
N GLN A 81 -15.55 20.21 -2.85
CA GLN A 81 -16.60 20.88 -2.09
C GLN A 81 -16.02 21.66 -0.90
N LEU A 82 -14.97 21.15 -0.24
CA LEU A 82 -14.26 21.83 0.83
C LEU A 82 -13.62 23.15 0.34
N VAL A 83 -13.00 23.11 -0.84
CA VAL A 83 -12.33 24.28 -1.46
C VAL A 83 -13.34 25.21 -2.16
N ARG A 84 -14.61 24.79 -2.30
CA ARG A 84 -15.63 25.50 -3.10
C ARG A 84 -15.15 25.77 -4.53
N ALA A 85 -14.57 24.75 -5.15
CA ALA A 85 -14.03 24.84 -6.51
C ALA A 85 -15.12 25.25 -7.52
N ASN A 86 -14.73 26.03 -8.53
CA ASN A 86 -15.66 26.58 -9.52
C ASN A 86 -16.39 25.47 -10.30
N PHE A 87 -17.73 25.45 -10.22
CA PHE A 87 -18.59 24.45 -10.87
C PHE A 87 -18.57 24.50 -12.40
N TYR A 88 -18.09 25.59 -12.99
CA TYR A 88 -17.97 25.75 -14.44
C TYR A 88 -16.85 24.90 -15.06
N ASN A 89 -15.96 24.32 -14.25
CA ASN A 89 -14.88 23.49 -14.74
C ASN A 89 -15.41 22.11 -15.21
N PRO A 90 -15.08 21.64 -16.43
CA PRO A 90 -15.55 20.35 -16.95
C PRO A 90 -15.15 19.16 -16.07
N VAL A 91 -13.99 19.22 -15.40
CA VAL A 91 -13.53 18.16 -14.48
C VAL A 91 -14.46 18.07 -13.26
N CYS A 92 -14.82 19.20 -12.68
CA CYS A 92 -15.79 19.25 -11.58
C CYS A 92 -17.12 18.61 -12.02
N GLN A 93 -17.64 19.00 -13.19
CA GLN A 93 -18.92 18.48 -13.69
C GLN A 93 -18.87 16.95 -13.91
N PHE A 94 -17.78 16.43 -14.47
CA PHE A 94 -17.58 14.99 -14.62
C PHE A 94 -17.61 14.29 -13.27
N LEU A 95 -16.82 14.78 -12.30
CA LEU A 95 -16.75 14.19 -10.96
C LEU A 95 -18.12 14.18 -10.28
N TYR A 96 -18.84 15.30 -10.28
CA TYR A 96 -20.18 15.38 -9.70
C TYR A 96 -21.16 14.43 -10.39
N LYS A 97 -21.14 14.33 -11.72
CA LYS A 97 -22.02 13.41 -12.48
C LYS A 97 -21.76 11.95 -12.14
N VAL A 98 -20.49 11.55 -12.06
CA VAL A 98 -20.12 10.16 -11.76
C VAL A 98 -20.41 9.79 -10.31
N THR A 99 -20.17 10.70 -9.35
CA THR A 99 -20.38 10.41 -7.92
C THR A 99 -21.82 10.61 -7.45
N ASN A 100 -22.61 11.51 -8.07
CA ASN A 100 -24.00 11.78 -7.69
C ASN A 100 -24.89 10.53 -7.56
N PRO A 101 -24.93 9.57 -8.50
CA PRO A 101 -25.81 8.40 -8.38
C PRO A 101 -25.51 7.58 -7.13
N VAL A 102 -24.23 7.50 -6.73
CA VAL A 102 -23.81 6.77 -5.53
C VAL A 102 -24.15 7.55 -4.24
N LEU A 103 -24.10 8.89 -4.28
CA LEU A 103 -24.39 9.72 -3.10
C LEU A 103 -25.88 9.98 -2.84
N MET A 104 -26.74 10.00 -3.87
CA MET A 104 -28.18 10.27 -3.70
C MET A 104 -28.89 9.40 -2.67
N PRO A 105 -28.73 8.06 -2.64
CA PRO A 105 -29.39 7.22 -1.64
C PRO A 105 -28.94 7.56 -0.22
N LEU A 106 -27.67 7.92 -0.04
CA LEU A 106 -27.12 8.24 1.29
C LEU A 106 -27.48 9.65 1.75
N ARG A 107 -27.57 10.62 0.82
CA ARG A 107 -28.02 12.00 1.10
C ARG A 107 -29.48 12.08 1.55
N LYS A 108 -30.28 11.04 1.30
CA LYS A 108 -31.65 10.96 1.80
C LYS A 108 -31.69 10.76 3.32
N VAL A 109 -30.65 10.16 3.89
CA VAL A 109 -30.57 9.82 5.32
C VAL A 109 -29.79 10.87 6.11
N ILE A 110 -28.79 11.51 5.49
CA ILE A 110 -27.85 12.41 6.19
C ILE A 110 -27.92 13.83 5.59
N PRO A 111 -28.34 14.85 6.37
CA PRO A 111 -28.33 16.24 5.92
C PRO A 111 -26.90 16.77 5.77
N ALA A 112 -26.66 17.62 4.76
CA ALA A 112 -25.36 18.25 4.54
C ALA A 112 -25.14 19.42 5.53
N TRP A 113 -24.07 19.40 6.33
CA TRP A 113 -23.78 20.45 7.30
C TRP A 113 -22.79 21.51 6.75
N ARG A 114 -23.27 22.76 6.61
CA ARG A 114 -22.57 24.01 6.23
C ARG A 114 -21.74 23.98 4.93
N THR A 115 -20.69 23.17 4.85
CA THR A 115 -19.78 23.03 3.71
C THR A 115 -19.19 21.63 3.57
N LEU A 116 -19.26 20.81 4.62
CA LEU A 116 -18.72 19.45 4.62
C LEU A 116 -19.79 18.48 4.15
N ASP A 117 -19.48 17.73 3.09
CA ASP A 117 -20.32 16.62 2.64
C ASP A 117 -20.09 15.42 3.57
N VAL A 118 -20.72 15.45 4.74
CA VAL A 118 -20.64 14.37 5.76
C VAL A 118 -21.09 13.04 5.16
N ALA A 119 -22.11 13.06 4.30
CA ALA A 119 -22.54 11.89 3.55
C ALA A 119 -21.42 11.37 2.63
N GLY A 120 -20.70 12.26 1.96
CA GLY A 120 -19.52 11.91 1.15
C GLY A 120 -18.38 11.29 1.97
N VAL A 121 -18.06 11.84 3.15
CA VAL A 121 -17.02 11.28 4.04
C VAL A 121 -17.42 9.90 4.55
N LEU A 122 -18.67 9.74 5.00
CA LEU A 122 -19.19 8.45 5.45
C LEU A 122 -19.20 7.44 4.30
N LEU A 123 -19.61 7.84 3.10
CA LEU A 123 -19.58 6.98 1.92
C LEU A 123 -18.15 6.53 1.60
N ALA A 124 -17.17 7.44 1.65
CA ALA A 124 -15.77 7.09 1.42
C ALA A 124 -15.29 6.06 2.44
N TRP A 125 -15.62 6.26 3.72
CA TRP A 125 -15.27 5.31 4.77
C TRP A 125 -15.94 3.94 4.60
N LEU A 126 -17.23 3.91 4.24
CA LEU A 126 -17.95 2.66 3.94
C LEU A 126 -17.40 1.94 2.70
N LEU A 127 -17.04 2.67 1.65
CA LEU A 127 -16.41 2.09 0.46
C LEU A 127 -15.04 1.50 0.79
N THR A 128 -14.25 2.19 1.61
CA THR A 128 -12.97 1.67 2.09
C THR A 128 -13.15 0.44 2.98
N ALA A 129 -14.13 0.44 3.90
CA ALA A 129 -14.47 -0.73 4.70
C ALA A 129 -14.87 -1.91 3.82
N LEU A 130 -15.70 -1.68 2.79
CA LEU A 130 -16.09 -2.71 1.83
C LEU A 130 -14.89 -3.26 1.03
N LYS A 131 -13.95 -2.39 0.61
CA LYS A 131 -12.68 -2.80 0.00
C LYS A 131 -11.91 -3.75 0.93
N LEU A 132 -11.74 -3.38 2.20
CA LEU A 132 -11.00 -4.18 3.18
C LEU A 132 -11.67 -5.53 3.41
N VAL A 133 -13.00 -5.56 3.61
CA VAL A 133 -13.76 -6.82 3.74
C VAL A 133 -13.49 -7.74 2.56
N LEU A 134 -13.54 -7.20 1.34
CA LEU A 134 -13.33 -8.00 0.13
C LEU A 134 -11.88 -8.51 0.04
N LEU A 135 -10.88 -7.68 0.35
CA LEU A 135 -9.47 -8.10 0.36
C LEU A 135 -9.19 -9.21 1.38
N TYR A 136 -9.68 -9.07 2.61
CA TYR A 136 -9.51 -10.09 3.64
C TYR A 136 -10.28 -11.38 3.33
N ALA A 137 -11.47 -11.26 2.72
CA ALA A 137 -12.22 -12.41 2.23
C ALA A 137 -11.46 -13.17 1.13
N LEU A 138 -10.83 -12.45 0.19
CA LEU A 138 -9.95 -13.05 -0.83
C LEU A 138 -8.71 -13.70 -0.22
N ALA A 139 -8.19 -13.15 0.89
CA ALA A 139 -7.08 -13.71 1.64
C ALA A 139 -7.49 -14.89 2.55
N GLY A 140 -8.78 -15.23 2.64
CA GLY A 140 -9.29 -16.29 3.50
C GLY A 140 -9.21 -15.97 5.00
N GLN A 141 -9.01 -14.70 5.36
CA GLN A 141 -8.88 -14.27 6.75
C GLN A 141 -10.18 -13.65 7.25
N ARG A 142 -10.53 -13.97 8.51
CA ARG A 142 -11.65 -13.32 9.22
C ARG A 142 -11.07 -12.20 10.07
N VAL A 143 -11.75 -11.06 10.04
CA VAL A 143 -11.31 -9.85 10.72
C VAL A 143 -12.45 -9.35 11.59
N GLY A 144 -12.15 -8.97 12.83
CA GLY A 144 -13.11 -8.32 13.72
C GLY A 144 -13.75 -7.07 13.13
N ILE A 145 -15.03 -6.85 13.42
CA ILE A 145 -15.77 -5.66 12.98
C ILE A 145 -15.12 -4.37 13.52
N ALA A 146 -14.68 -4.39 14.79
CA ALA A 146 -14.02 -3.25 15.43
C ALA A 146 -12.67 -2.93 14.78
N GLY A 147 -11.82 -3.94 14.58
CA GLY A 147 -10.54 -3.77 13.87
C GLY A 147 -10.73 -3.28 12.45
N LEU A 148 -11.73 -3.82 11.73
CA LEU A 148 -12.05 -3.41 10.37
C LEU A 148 -12.48 -1.94 10.27
N ALA A 149 -13.30 -1.46 11.21
CA ALA A 149 -13.71 -0.06 11.26
C ALA A 149 -12.52 0.90 11.43
N VAL A 150 -11.59 0.56 12.33
CA VAL A 150 -10.37 1.34 12.60
C VAL A 150 -9.41 1.29 11.41
N MET A 151 -9.17 0.10 10.84
CA MET A 151 -8.32 -0.06 9.65
C MET A 151 -8.90 0.68 8.44
N ALA A 152 -10.21 0.66 8.23
CA ALA A 152 -10.85 1.40 7.15
C ALA A 152 -10.69 2.92 7.31
N PHE A 153 -10.70 3.41 8.55
CA PHE A 153 -10.41 4.82 8.83
C PHE A 153 -8.94 5.15 8.55
N ALA A 154 -8.00 4.30 9.00
CA ALA A 154 -6.57 4.49 8.74
C ALA A 154 -6.25 4.47 7.24
N ASP A 155 -6.80 3.52 6.49
CA ASP A 155 -6.61 3.39 5.04
C ASP A 155 -7.23 4.57 4.28
N LEU A 156 -8.41 5.06 4.68
CA LEU A 156 -9.00 6.26 4.10
C LEU A 156 -8.13 7.49 4.38
N LEU A 157 -7.59 7.63 5.59
CA LEU A 157 -6.68 8.70 5.96
C LEU A 157 -5.42 8.63 5.09
N ASP A 158 -4.77 7.47 5.01
CA ASP A 158 -3.59 7.25 4.17
C ASP A 158 -3.86 7.62 2.71
N PHE A 159 -5.01 7.20 2.19
CA PHE A 159 -5.45 7.50 0.84
C PHE A 159 -5.55 9.02 0.60
N VAL A 160 -6.14 9.77 1.54
CA VAL A 160 -6.22 11.25 1.45
C VAL A 160 -4.81 11.88 1.47
N LEU A 161 -3.92 11.43 2.35
CA LEU A 161 -2.54 11.93 2.39
C LEU A 161 -1.79 11.62 1.09
N MET A 162 -1.96 10.41 0.54
CA MET A 162 -1.34 9.99 -0.72
C MET A 162 -1.90 10.74 -1.92
N LEU A 163 -3.21 11.06 -1.92
CA LEU A 163 -3.84 11.93 -2.90
C LEU A 163 -3.24 13.34 -2.86
N TYR A 164 -3.06 13.93 -1.68
CA TYR A 164 -2.41 15.24 -1.54
C TYR A 164 -0.96 15.23 -2.01
N LEU A 165 -0.21 14.16 -1.70
CA LEU A 165 1.16 13.98 -2.20
C LEU A 165 1.18 13.99 -3.73
N GLY A 166 0.27 13.24 -4.37
CA GLY A 166 0.11 13.24 -5.82
C GLY A 166 -0.27 14.61 -6.39
N LEU A 167 -1.22 15.32 -5.78
CA LEU A 167 -1.64 16.65 -6.23
C LEU A 167 -0.51 17.69 -6.14
N ILE A 168 0.27 17.67 -5.06
CA ILE A 168 1.43 18.55 -4.90
C ILE A 168 2.52 18.20 -5.92
N LEU A 169 2.77 16.91 -6.14
CA LEU A 169 3.72 16.48 -7.16
C LEU A 169 3.29 16.95 -8.56
N VAL A 170 2.02 16.79 -8.91
CA VAL A 170 1.46 17.30 -10.17
C VAL A 170 1.65 18.81 -10.27
N GLN A 171 1.41 19.59 -9.21
CA GLN A 171 1.65 21.03 -9.24
C GLN A 171 3.12 21.39 -9.51
N VAL A 172 4.05 20.69 -8.87
CA VAL A 172 5.48 20.89 -9.10
C VAL A 172 5.84 20.57 -10.56
N LEU A 173 5.31 19.47 -11.10
CA LEU A 173 5.51 19.10 -12.51
C LEU A 173 4.91 20.15 -13.46
N LEU A 174 3.71 20.66 -13.18
CA LEU A 174 3.08 21.74 -13.96
C LEU A 174 3.93 23.02 -13.96
N SER A 175 4.62 23.32 -12.85
CA SER A 175 5.53 24.46 -12.75
C SER A 175 6.77 24.32 -13.64
N PHE A 176 7.27 23.10 -13.85
CA PHE A 176 8.42 22.87 -14.74
C PHE A 176 8.04 22.93 -16.22
N ILE A 177 6.85 22.43 -16.56
CA ILE A 177 6.40 22.29 -17.96
C ILE A 177 5.76 23.59 -18.50
N SER A 178 5.49 24.58 -17.63
CA SER A 178 4.87 25.87 -18.01
C SER A 178 3.58 25.71 -18.81
N VAL A 179 2.67 24.85 -18.34
CA VAL A 179 1.38 24.58 -19.00
C VAL A 179 0.52 25.84 -19.07
N GLU A 180 -0.16 26.05 -20.20
CA GLU A 180 -1.05 27.20 -20.38
C GLU A 180 -2.17 27.27 -19.33
N ARG A 181 -2.45 28.49 -18.86
CA ARG A 181 -3.54 28.78 -17.90
C ARG A 181 -4.94 28.55 -18.47
N SER A 182 -5.07 28.37 -19.78
CA SER A 182 -6.31 28.02 -20.47
C SER A 182 -6.79 26.61 -20.11
N ASN A 183 -5.89 25.72 -19.68
CA ASN A 183 -6.24 24.34 -19.36
C ASN A 183 -7.02 24.26 -18.02
N PRO A 184 -8.21 23.64 -17.99
CA PRO A 184 -9.06 23.60 -16.80
C PRO A 184 -8.43 22.85 -15.62
N ILE A 185 -7.45 21.97 -15.84
CA ILE A 185 -6.83 21.19 -14.76
C ILE A 185 -5.90 22.05 -13.90
N VAL A 186 -5.21 23.01 -14.51
CA VAL A 186 -4.23 23.87 -13.82
C VAL A 186 -4.85 24.61 -12.63
N PRO A 187 -5.91 25.44 -12.78
CA PRO A 187 -6.51 26.14 -11.65
C PRO A 187 -7.12 25.18 -10.62
N LEU A 188 -7.57 24.00 -11.04
CA LEU A 188 -8.12 22.99 -10.14
C LEU A 188 -7.05 22.43 -9.18
N VAL A 189 -5.86 22.11 -9.71
CA VAL A 189 -4.74 21.60 -8.91
C VAL A 189 -4.27 22.65 -7.90
N TYR A 190 -4.12 23.91 -8.32
CA TYR A 190 -3.76 25.00 -7.41
C TYR A 190 -4.82 25.19 -6.31
N GLN A 191 -6.11 25.17 -6.65
CA GLN A 191 -7.19 25.25 -5.67
C GLN A 191 -7.17 24.10 -4.67
N LEU A 192 -7.01 22.85 -5.13
CA LEU A 192 -7.02 21.66 -4.26
C LEU A 192 -5.84 21.61 -3.29
N THR A 193 -4.69 22.13 -3.68
CA THR A 193 -3.45 22.10 -2.89
C THR A 193 -3.29 23.33 -1.98
N GLU A 194 -4.02 24.42 -2.25
CA GLU A 194 -3.97 25.65 -1.46
C GLU A 194 -4.25 25.46 0.04
N PRO A 195 -5.19 24.60 0.49
CA PRO A 195 -5.42 24.36 1.91
C PRO A 195 -4.18 23.83 2.65
N VAL A 196 -3.32 23.10 1.94
CA VAL A 196 -2.08 22.51 2.49
C VAL A 196 -0.90 23.46 2.31
N LEU A 197 -0.73 24.02 1.11
CA LEU A 197 0.41 24.88 0.77
C LEU A 197 0.27 26.31 1.30
N GLY A 198 -0.94 26.86 1.38
CA GLY A 198 -1.20 28.24 1.83
C GLY A 198 -0.70 28.51 3.25
N PRO A 199 -1.02 27.66 4.25
CA PRO A 199 -0.47 27.79 5.61
C PRO A 199 1.07 27.70 5.67
N ILE A 200 1.69 26.93 4.77
CA ILE A 200 3.15 26.76 4.70
C ILE A 200 3.78 28.01 4.09
N ARG A 201 3.23 28.50 2.97
CA ARG A 201 3.65 29.75 2.30
C ARG A 201 3.56 30.98 3.20
N ARG A 202 2.55 31.04 4.08
CA ARG A 202 2.44 32.13 5.06
C ARG A 202 3.54 32.13 6.13
N ARG A 203 4.17 30.98 6.41
CA ARG A 203 5.25 30.86 7.39
C ARG A 203 6.65 30.97 6.76
N LEU A 204 6.78 30.60 5.48
CA LEU A 204 8.03 30.65 4.74
C LEU A 204 7.95 31.73 3.65
N PRO A 205 8.58 32.90 3.84
CA PRO A 205 8.67 33.88 2.76
C PRO A 205 9.41 33.29 1.57
N SER A 206 8.95 33.61 0.36
CA SER A 206 9.57 33.15 -0.90
C SER A 206 11.01 33.68 -1.00
N LEU A 207 11.99 32.80 -0.90
CA LEU A 207 13.41 33.15 -1.06
C LEU A 207 13.75 33.12 -2.55
N GLY A 208 13.94 34.29 -3.16
CA GLY A 208 14.44 34.40 -4.53
C GLY A 208 13.46 33.97 -5.64
N GLY A 209 12.14 34.05 -5.40
CA GLY A 209 11.11 33.76 -6.41
C GLY A 209 10.85 32.27 -6.67
N ILE A 210 11.49 31.37 -5.92
CA ILE A 210 11.24 29.92 -5.98
C ILE A 210 10.42 29.49 -4.76
N ASP A 211 9.29 28.81 -5.02
CA ASP A 211 8.41 28.29 -3.98
C ASP A 211 8.95 26.95 -3.44
N PHE A 212 9.58 26.98 -2.26
CA PHE A 212 10.01 25.77 -1.53
C PHE A 212 8.87 25.10 -0.72
N SER A 213 7.70 25.73 -0.67
CA SER A 213 6.55 25.23 0.08
C SER A 213 6.10 23.81 -0.33
N PRO A 214 6.10 23.44 -1.63
CA PRO A 214 5.79 22.06 -2.05
C PRO A 214 6.74 21.02 -1.45
N MET A 215 8.05 21.30 -1.39
CA MET A 215 9.01 20.35 -0.80
C MET A 215 8.74 20.11 0.69
N LEU A 216 8.50 21.18 1.45
CA LEU A 216 8.18 21.03 2.87
C LEU A 216 6.84 20.33 3.09
N ALA A 217 5.84 20.61 2.25
CA ALA A 217 4.55 19.95 2.31
C ALA A 217 4.66 18.44 2.02
N LEU A 218 5.45 18.04 1.01
CA LEU A 218 5.73 16.64 0.72
C LEU A 218 6.37 15.94 1.92
N LEU A 219 7.39 16.57 2.53
CA LEU A 219 8.04 16.04 3.73
C LEU A 219 7.04 15.91 4.90
N ALA A 220 6.26 16.95 5.18
CA ALA A 220 5.28 16.95 6.26
C ALA A 220 4.21 15.87 6.08
N ILE A 221 3.72 15.65 4.85
CA ILE A 221 2.77 14.60 4.52
C ILE A 221 3.39 13.22 4.74
N LEU A 222 4.62 12.99 4.28
CA LEU A 222 5.32 11.72 4.50
C LEU A 222 5.49 11.43 6.00
N LEU A 223 5.89 12.43 6.79
CA LEU A 223 5.97 12.30 8.24
C LEU A 223 4.60 12.02 8.85
N ALA A 224 3.55 12.72 8.43
CA ALA A 224 2.20 12.50 8.93
C ALA A 224 1.69 11.09 8.65
N ARG A 225 2.04 10.48 7.50
CA ARG A 225 1.72 9.06 7.24
C ARG A 225 2.39 8.15 8.26
N VAL A 226 3.68 8.33 8.52
CA VAL A 226 4.39 7.46 9.47
C VAL A 226 3.92 7.71 10.92
N LEU A 227 3.74 8.96 11.33
CA LEU A 227 3.42 9.31 12.72
C LEU A 227 1.93 9.16 13.06
N LEU A 228 1.02 9.29 12.10
CA LEU A 228 -0.43 9.24 12.36
C LEU A 228 -1.06 7.97 11.81
N VAL A 229 -0.78 7.59 10.56
CA VAL A 229 -1.46 6.45 9.93
C VAL A 229 -0.96 5.13 10.49
N GLN A 230 0.36 4.92 10.59
CA GLN A 230 0.92 3.64 11.03
C GLN A 230 0.42 3.24 12.43
N PRO A 231 0.43 4.13 13.45
CA PRO A 231 -0.09 3.76 14.77
C PRO A 231 -1.57 3.39 14.78
N ILE A 232 -2.40 4.09 13.99
CA ILE A 232 -3.84 3.77 13.89
C ILE A 232 -4.05 2.42 13.20
N LEU A 233 -3.25 2.12 12.19
CA LEU A 233 -3.29 0.84 11.50
C LEU A 233 -2.86 -0.31 12.43
N ASP A 234 -1.79 -0.13 13.20
CA ASP A 234 -1.30 -1.09 14.20
C ASP A 234 -2.37 -1.37 15.27
N LEU A 235 -3.03 -0.31 15.75
CA LEU A 235 -4.19 -0.43 16.66
C LEU A 235 -5.33 -1.22 16.00
N GLY A 236 -5.61 -0.98 14.72
CA GLY A 236 -6.63 -1.70 13.96
C GLY A 236 -6.33 -3.19 13.83
N HIS A 237 -5.08 -3.56 13.57
CA HIS A 237 -4.64 -4.96 13.54
C HIS A 237 -4.73 -5.62 14.92
N GLY A 238 -4.36 -4.92 15.99
CA GLY A 238 -4.51 -5.43 17.36
C GLY A 238 -5.97 -5.73 17.70
N LEU A 239 -6.88 -4.83 17.34
CA LEU A 239 -8.33 -5.02 17.56
C LEU A 239 -8.94 -6.08 16.64
N ALA A 240 -8.36 -6.32 15.47
CA ALA A 240 -8.83 -7.34 14.53
C ALA A 240 -8.53 -8.77 15.00
N LEU A 241 -7.40 -8.97 15.69
CA LEU A 241 -6.98 -10.28 16.21
C LEU A 241 -7.58 -10.58 17.58
N ALA A 242 -8.06 -9.57 18.29
CA ALA A 242 -8.66 -9.70 19.62
C ALA A 242 -10.11 -10.23 19.61
N SER A 243 -10.73 -10.38 18.43
CA SER A 243 -12.12 -10.81 18.23
C SER A 243 -12.21 -12.12 17.45
#